data_AF-A0A285VAG9-F1
#
_entry.id   AF-A0A285VAG9-F1
#
_cell.length_a   1.000
_cell.length_b   1.000
_cell.length_c   1.000
_cell.angle_alpha   90.00
_cell.angle_beta   90.00
_cell.angle_gamma   90.00
#
_symmetry.space_group_name_H-M   'P 1'
#
loop_
_entity.id
_entity.type
_entity.pdbx_description
1 polymer ?
#
loop_
_entity_poly.entity_id
_entity_poly.type
_entity_poly.pdbx_seq_one_letter_code
_entity_poly.pdbx_strand_id
1 'polypeptide(L)'
;MERVGQLLVRDACGATSVDGSGGDGAQDLRQDGPDGLTIFEIKSFTRRLTSGQKRQIASSCQRAIELHQPRRWVLVIPLNHSPAELAWFDRLRAKFSDVALEWYGQDWLDGRIAGREDLISYVEGAQYKLLRRAKQHGMERAALTSGADLVARMDDLLELGATISPYWTWRSGDTPWGPANIFTAQRPEAPAEDPVQLTPLFSFPADDPEAQATFERLRQTLRVGGDVQIPGRFIDELRLTAASEATQRLLGEPTQQVAELRLVSIPNATGMPLHCSLVLERQDDQQGVSLPFTFTERVSGSHGTTLTGTDASGLLQGQLLFEDDGERADGRFTMNLAPVAGSYPHDALPAVRLLGACAAGDTLRLRRGPVSLASFLAGAEMPDGLAGLLELVAALEVVQDHLGALIPIPAEPLSDEDAHDLLTLARALSGQRARLRYPGLDLAIRPGQVRSFLDAVTRTPGALYGVPDSGFTLTLDGHEHQVPGLAFWAPNVQLSNQAELESVAAADGSEAVASFTSPDGLFVIRAVEDPGPQYQPVGEAVAGRRSVGPAGDQPRTASLSTG
;
A
#
# COMPACT_ATOMS: atom_id res chain seq x y z
N MET A 1 14.90 -9.26 -43.59
CA MET A 1 14.49 -9.64 -44.96
C MET A 1 14.25 -11.14 -45.13
N GLU A 2 15.21 -12.02 -44.87
CA GLU A 2 15.05 -13.47 -45.13
C GLU A 2 13.87 -14.11 -44.38
N ARG A 3 13.73 -13.84 -43.07
CA ARG A 3 12.57 -14.25 -42.26
C ARG A 3 11.22 -13.69 -42.75
N VAL A 4 11.24 -12.48 -43.30
CA VAL A 4 10.03 -11.82 -43.83
C VAL A 4 9.64 -12.44 -45.16
N GLY A 5 10.63 -12.71 -46.03
CA GLY A 5 10.43 -13.49 -47.24
C GLY A 5 9.84 -14.88 -46.93
N GLN A 6 10.34 -15.56 -45.88
CA GLN A 6 9.79 -16.84 -45.45
C GLN A 6 8.32 -16.70 -45.00
N LEU A 7 8.00 -15.72 -44.16
CA LEU A 7 6.62 -15.47 -43.72
C LEU A 7 5.68 -15.17 -44.90
N LEU A 8 6.10 -14.30 -45.83
CA LEU A 8 5.29 -13.93 -46.99
C LEU A 8 5.06 -15.12 -47.93
N VAL A 9 6.08 -15.97 -48.14
CA VAL A 9 5.96 -17.17 -48.97
C VAL A 9 5.06 -18.22 -48.31
N ARG A 10 5.15 -18.40 -46.99
CA ARG A 10 4.24 -19.30 -46.24
C ARG A 10 2.80 -18.87 -46.39
N ASP A 11 2.54 -17.58 -46.23
CA ASP A 11 1.18 -17.04 -46.28
C ASP A 11 0.62 -17.00 -47.71
N ALA A 12 1.37 -16.44 -48.66
CA ALA A 12 0.89 -16.26 -50.02
C ALA A 12 0.87 -17.54 -50.86
N CYS A 13 1.72 -18.51 -50.53
CA CYS A 13 1.86 -19.76 -51.28
C CYS A 13 1.49 -21.01 -50.48
N GLY A 14 1.21 -20.92 -49.17
CA GLY A 14 0.92 -22.10 -48.35
C GLY A 14 2.14 -23.00 -48.13
N ALA A 15 3.36 -22.45 -48.23
CA ALA A 15 4.60 -23.20 -48.05
C ALA A 15 4.90 -23.51 -46.57
N THR A 16 5.70 -24.53 -46.32
CA THR A 16 6.17 -24.92 -44.99
C THR A 16 7.68 -24.71 -44.89
N SER A 17 8.14 -24.04 -43.82
CA SER A 17 9.57 -23.87 -43.53
C SER A 17 10.20 -25.20 -43.14
N VAL A 18 11.42 -25.43 -43.61
CA VAL A 18 12.21 -26.61 -43.24
C VAL A 18 13.34 -26.15 -42.32
N ASP A 19 13.45 -26.73 -41.13
CA ASP A 19 14.53 -26.41 -40.19
C ASP A 19 15.84 -27.10 -40.64
N GLY A 20 16.90 -26.31 -40.80
CA GLY A 20 18.20 -26.72 -41.37
C GLY A 20 19.20 -27.26 -40.35
N SER A 21 18.79 -27.52 -39.11
CA SER A 21 19.65 -27.92 -37.99
C SER A 21 20.41 -29.26 -38.19
N GLY A 22 20.13 -30.00 -39.28
CA GLY A 22 20.80 -31.26 -39.67
C GLY A 22 21.73 -31.21 -40.90
N GLY A 23 22.02 -30.03 -41.45
CA GLY A 23 22.87 -29.84 -42.64
C GLY A 23 22.07 -29.47 -43.90
N ASP A 24 22.64 -28.58 -44.73
CA ASP A 24 22.01 -27.89 -45.87
C ASP A 24 21.14 -28.81 -46.75
N GLY A 25 19.84 -28.84 -46.45
CA GLY A 25 18.82 -29.54 -47.21
C GLY A 25 18.52 -28.89 -48.57
N ALA A 26 19.23 -27.82 -48.94
CA ALA A 26 19.10 -27.07 -50.19
C ALA A 26 17.65 -26.63 -50.52
N GLN A 27 16.86 -26.34 -49.48
CA GLN A 27 15.51 -25.79 -49.57
C GLN A 27 15.22 -24.96 -48.32
N ASP A 28 14.80 -23.70 -48.49
CA ASP A 28 14.41 -22.84 -47.36
C ASP A 28 12.94 -23.07 -46.98
N LEU A 29 12.07 -23.22 -48.00
CA LEU A 29 10.70 -23.68 -47.82
C LEU A 29 10.30 -24.67 -48.91
N ARG A 30 9.31 -25.48 -48.59
CA ARG A 30 8.69 -26.41 -49.55
C ARG A 30 7.17 -26.32 -49.52
N GLN A 31 6.55 -26.63 -50.64
CA GLN A 31 5.11 -26.81 -50.76
C GLN A 31 4.83 -28.07 -51.57
N ASP A 32 4.17 -29.04 -50.95
CA ASP A 32 3.69 -30.25 -51.60
C ASP A 32 2.28 -29.98 -52.16
N GLY A 33 2.21 -29.71 -53.46
CA GLY A 33 0.96 -29.41 -54.16
C GLY A 33 0.49 -30.56 -55.07
N PRO A 34 -0.76 -30.53 -55.55
CA PRO A 34 -1.28 -31.52 -56.50
C PRO A 34 -0.48 -31.57 -57.82
N ASP A 35 0.18 -30.47 -58.19
CA ASP A 35 1.06 -30.37 -59.38
C ASP A 35 2.51 -30.82 -59.11
N GLY A 36 2.78 -31.32 -57.90
CA GLY A 36 4.09 -31.78 -57.44
C GLY A 36 4.81 -30.77 -56.52
N LEU A 37 6.02 -31.15 -56.10
CA LEU A 37 6.82 -30.39 -55.14
C LEU A 37 7.30 -29.05 -55.71
N THR A 38 7.04 -27.96 -54.97
CA THR A 38 7.63 -26.64 -55.21
C THR A 38 8.61 -26.31 -54.09
N ILE A 39 9.84 -25.95 -54.46
CA ILE A 39 10.87 -25.48 -53.53
C ILE A 39 11.06 -23.97 -53.68
N PHE A 40 11.15 -23.27 -52.55
CA PHE A 40 11.45 -21.85 -52.48
C PHE A 40 12.83 -21.64 -51.86
N GLU A 41 13.67 -20.89 -52.57
CA GLU A 41 14.99 -20.45 -52.11
C GLU A 41 14.93 -18.94 -51.86
N ILE A 42 15.34 -18.50 -50.68
CA ILE A 42 15.34 -17.09 -50.30
C ILE A 42 16.78 -16.59 -50.24
N LYS A 43 17.04 -15.46 -50.92
CA LYS A 43 18.32 -14.76 -50.83
C LYS A 43 18.11 -13.30 -50.46
N SER A 44 18.97 -12.79 -49.59
CA SER A 44 18.91 -11.42 -49.06
C SER A 44 19.71 -10.40 -49.89
N PHE A 45 20.09 -10.73 -51.13
CA PHE A 45 20.90 -9.83 -51.96
C PHE A 45 20.07 -8.66 -52.48
N THR A 46 20.46 -7.44 -52.11
CA THR A 46 19.75 -6.19 -52.46
C THR A 46 20.47 -5.35 -53.53
N ARG A 47 21.62 -5.81 -54.01
CA ARG A 47 22.42 -5.17 -55.06
C ARG A 47 22.59 -6.13 -56.24
N ARG A 48 23.03 -5.60 -57.39
CA ARG A 48 23.28 -6.41 -58.61
C ARG A 48 24.12 -7.64 -58.32
N LEU A 49 23.71 -8.77 -58.88
CA LEU A 49 24.31 -10.07 -58.56
C LEU A 49 25.73 -10.17 -59.12
N THR A 50 26.69 -10.36 -58.21
CA THR A 50 28.07 -10.68 -58.54
C THR A 50 28.19 -12.09 -59.11
N SER A 51 29.29 -12.37 -59.82
CA SER A 51 29.57 -13.72 -60.34
C SER A 51 29.58 -14.80 -59.25
N GLY A 52 30.01 -14.46 -58.03
CA GLY A 52 29.98 -15.36 -56.87
C GLY A 52 28.55 -15.68 -56.41
N GLN A 53 27.70 -14.67 -56.30
CA GLN A 53 26.29 -14.85 -55.90
C GLN A 53 25.49 -15.62 -56.96
N LYS A 54 25.74 -15.37 -58.24
CA LYS A 54 25.17 -16.15 -59.34
C LYS A 54 25.56 -17.63 -59.25
N ARG A 55 26.84 -17.91 -58.94
CA ARG A 55 27.32 -19.28 -58.73
C ARG A 55 26.63 -19.93 -57.54
N GLN A 56 26.49 -19.22 -56.42
CA GLN A 56 25.82 -19.72 -55.23
C GLN A 56 24.36 -20.08 -55.50
N ILE A 57 23.61 -19.21 -56.19
CA ILE A 57 22.21 -19.47 -56.57
C ILE A 57 22.11 -20.70 -57.48
N ALA A 58 22.97 -20.78 -58.51
CA ALA A 58 22.97 -21.90 -59.44
C ALA A 58 23.33 -23.23 -58.74
N SER A 59 24.28 -23.23 -57.81
CA SER A 59 24.65 -24.40 -57.01
C SER A 59 23.52 -24.84 -56.07
N SER A 60 22.81 -23.89 -55.45
CA SER A 60 21.64 -24.21 -54.60
C SER A 60 20.51 -24.84 -55.42
N CYS A 61 20.16 -24.23 -56.56
CA CYS A 61 19.16 -24.76 -57.47
C CYS A 61 19.51 -26.17 -57.97
N GLN A 62 20.76 -26.39 -58.41
CA GLN A 62 21.21 -27.71 -58.85
C GLN A 62 21.07 -28.76 -57.74
N ARG A 63 21.48 -28.42 -56.52
CA ARG A 63 21.42 -29.33 -55.38
C ARG A 63 19.98 -29.64 -54.94
N ALA A 64 19.09 -28.65 -54.97
CA ALA A 64 17.66 -28.85 -54.72
C ALA A 64 17.05 -29.83 -55.73
N ILE A 65 17.42 -29.72 -57.00
CA ILE A 65 16.95 -30.61 -58.07
C ILE A 65 17.49 -32.02 -57.89
N GLU A 66 18.78 -32.18 -57.61
CA GLU A 66 19.42 -33.48 -57.41
C GLU A 66 18.85 -34.23 -56.21
N LEU A 67 18.55 -33.53 -55.11
CA LEU A 67 18.08 -34.14 -53.87
C LEU A 67 16.58 -34.41 -53.84
N HIS A 68 15.77 -33.49 -54.38
CA HIS A 68 14.32 -33.49 -54.15
C HIS A 68 13.48 -33.58 -55.41
N GLN A 69 14.10 -33.46 -56.59
CA GLN A 69 13.43 -33.51 -57.91
C GLN A 69 12.11 -32.70 -57.96
N PRO A 70 12.12 -31.40 -57.59
CA PRO A 70 10.92 -30.59 -57.55
C PRO A 70 10.39 -30.36 -58.97
N ARG A 71 9.07 -30.15 -59.09
CA ARG A 71 8.45 -29.69 -60.34
C ARG A 71 8.68 -28.20 -60.59
N ARG A 72 8.84 -27.43 -59.52
CA ARG A 72 9.09 -25.99 -59.57
C ARG A 72 10.13 -25.56 -58.53
N TRP A 73 11.02 -24.65 -58.92
CA TRP A 73 11.99 -24.02 -58.04
C TRP A 73 11.89 -22.50 -58.17
N VAL A 74 11.64 -21.80 -57.06
CA VAL A 74 11.35 -20.37 -57.04
C VAL A 74 12.45 -19.64 -56.25
N LEU A 75 13.14 -18.71 -56.91
CA LEU A 75 14.05 -17.79 -56.25
C LEU A 75 13.27 -16.57 -55.75
N VAL A 76 13.29 -16.34 -54.44
CA VAL A 76 12.70 -15.16 -53.80
C VAL A 76 13.82 -14.25 -53.33
N ILE A 77 13.88 -13.04 -53.89
CA ILE A 77 15.00 -12.12 -53.68
C ILE A 77 14.52 -10.65 -53.75
N PRO A 78 15.00 -9.75 -52.87
CA PRO A 78 14.62 -8.33 -52.88
C PRO A 78 15.39 -7.57 -53.97
N LEU A 79 15.31 -8.07 -55.20
CA LEU A 79 15.95 -7.53 -56.38
C LEU A 79 15.15 -7.93 -57.63
N ASN A 80 14.67 -6.95 -58.38
CA ASN A 80 14.18 -7.19 -59.74
C ASN A 80 15.36 -7.34 -60.69
N HIS A 81 15.28 -8.32 -61.59
CA HIS A 81 16.34 -8.59 -62.55
C HIS A 81 16.59 -7.40 -63.48
N SER A 82 17.85 -7.11 -63.75
CA SER A 82 18.27 -6.35 -64.94
C SER A 82 18.22 -7.25 -66.18
N PRO A 83 18.28 -6.70 -67.40
CA PRO A 83 18.36 -7.51 -68.62
C PRO A 83 19.50 -8.55 -68.61
N ALA A 84 20.65 -8.19 -68.03
CA ALA A 84 21.81 -9.09 -67.93
C ALA A 84 21.62 -10.20 -66.88
N GLU A 85 20.83 -9.94 -65.82
CA GLU A 85 20.47 -10.95 -64.81
C GLU A 85 19.38 -11.88 -65.33
N LEU A 86 18.39 -11.35 -66.06
CA LEU A 86 17.37 -12.14 -66.73
C LEU A 86 17.99 -13.10 -67.74
N ALA A 87 18.84 -12.59 -68.65
CA ALA A 87 19.52 -13.43 -69.63
C ALA A 87 20.42 -14.51 -68.98
N TRP A 88 20.98 -14.23 -67.80
CA TRP A 88 21.71 -15.24 -67.03
C TRP A 88 20.77 -16.28 -66.42
N PHE A 89 19.66 -15.84 -65.83
CA PHE A 89 18.67 -16.74 -65.23
C PHE A 89 18.00 -17.62 -66.30
N ASP A 90 17.74 -17.10 -67.50
CA ASP A 90 17.22 -17.87 -68.62
C ASP A 90 18.18 -18.97 -69.09
N ARG A 91 19.50 -18.73 -69.04
CA ARG A 91 20.48 -19.80 -69.26
C ARG A 91 20.43 -20.86 -68.16
N LEU A 92 20.14 -20.47 -66.91
CA LEU A 92 19.94 -21.42 -65.81
C LEU A 92 18.65 -22.23 -66.01
N ARG A 93 17.56 -21.60 -66.44
CA ARG A 93 16.31 -22.27 -66.84
C ARG A 93 16.54 -23.29 -67.95
N ALA A 94 17.27 -22.91 -68.99
CA ALA A 94 17.58 -23.81 -70.11
C ALA A 94 18.43 -25.01 -69.69
N LYS A 95 19.29 -24.86 -68.68
CA LYS A 95 20.10 -25.96 -68.12
C LYS A 95 19.25 -26.99 -67.37
N PHE A 96 18.14 -26.57 -66.78
CA PHE A 96 17.23 -27.40 -65.99
C PHE A 96 15.81 -27.38 -66.59
N SER A 97 15.67 -27.81 -67.84
CA SER A 97 14.42 -27.71 -68.61
C SER A 97 13.25 -28.52 -68.04
N ASP A 98 13.54 -29.54 -67.23
CA ASP A 98 12.53 -30.44 -66.66
C ASP A 98 11.89 -29.87 -65.38
N VAL A 99 12.37 -28.71 -64.91
CA VAL A 99 11.91 -28.02 -63.69
C VAL A 99 11.52 -26.57 -64.04
N ALA A 100 10.35 -26.13 -63.60
CA ALA A 100 9.93 -24.74 -63.78
C ALA A 100 10.71 -23.82 -62.83
N LEU A 101 11.54 -22.92 -63.37
CA LEU A 101 12.35 -21.99 -62.58
C LEU A 101 11.75 -20.57 -62.61
N GLU A 102 11.39 -20.04 -61.45
CA GLU A 102 10.74 -18.73 -61.29
C GLU A 102 11.56 -17.76 -60.45
N TRP A 103 11.35 -16.46 -60.67
CA TRP A 103 12.01 -15.37 -59.95
C TRP A 103 10.95 -14.46 -59.37
N TYR A 104 10.82 -14.45 -58.04
CA TYR A 104 10.01 -13.50 -57.29
C TYR A 104 10.91 -12.37 -56.80
N GLY A 105 10.85 -11.26 -57.53
CA GLY A 105 11.67 -10.08 -57.29
C GLY A 105 11.07 -9.14 -56.26
N GLN A 106 11.66 -7.96 -56.18
CA GLN A 106 11.20 -6.90 -55.29
C GLN A 106 9.74 -6.51 -55.57
N ASP A 107 9.28 -6.45 -56.82
CA ASP A 107 7.89 -6.03 -57.11
C ASP A 107 6.86 -7.03 -56.57
N TRP A 108 7.20 -8.32 -56.60
CA TRP A 108 6.37 -9.36 -56.02
C TRP A 108 6.32 -9.24 -54.49
N LEU A 109 7.46 -8.98 -53.85
CA LEU A 109 7.53 -8.78 -52.40
C LEU A 109 6.76 -7.52 -51.97
N ASP A 110 6.97 -6.40 -52.66
CA ASP A 110 6.31 -5.12 -52.38
C ASP A 110 4.78 -5.25 -52.53
N GLY A 111 4.32 -5.96 -53.56
CA GLY A 111 2.89 -6.25 -53.76
C GLY A 111 2.27 -7.13 -52.66
N ARG A 112 3.07 -7.99 -51.99
CA ARG A 112 2.60 -8.81 -50.86
C ARG A 112 2.65 -8.10 -49.51
N ILE A 113 3.47 -7.05 -49.40
CA ILE A 113 3.56 -6.20 -48.21
C ILE A 113 2.49 -5.09 -48.22
N ALA A 114 2.04 -4.65 -49.40
CA ALA A 114 1.03 -3.61 -49.55
C ALA A 114 -0.24 -3.91 -48.74
N GLY A 115 -0.59 -3.00 -47.81
CA GLY A 115 -1.77 -3.12 -46.95
C GLY A 115 -1.58 -3.89 -45.64
N ARG A 116 -0.35 -4.32 -45.29
CA ARG A 116 -0.03 -5.02 -44.04
C ARG A 116 0.87 -4.16 -43.14
N GLU A 117 0.26 -3.22 -42.42
CA GLU A 117 0.95 -2.21 -41.58
C GLU A 117 1.74 -2.83 -40.40
N ASP A 118 1.30 -3.98 -39.90
CA ASP A 118 1.94 -4.79 -38.87
C ASP A 118 3.29 -5.38 -39.33
N LEU A 119 3.36 -5.88 -40.56
CA LEU A 119 4.59 -6.40 -41.15
C LEU A 119 5.58 -5.29 -41.49
N ILE A 120 5.09 -4.11 -41.89
CA ILE A 120 5.92 -2.92 -42.15
C ILE A 120 6.63 -2.48 -40.87
N SER A 121 5.92 -2.42 -39.74
CA SER A 121 6.46 -2.10 -38.42
C SER A 121 7.51 -3.12 -37.94
N TYR A 122 7.30 -4.41 -38.21
CA TYR A 122 8.23 -5.48 -37.84
C TYR A 122 9.52 -5.50 -38.69
N VAL A 123 9.46 -5.05 -39.95
CA VAL A 123 10.59 -5.05 -40.91
C VAL A 123 11.48 -3.81 -40.76
N GLU A 124 10.89 -2.63 -40.50
CA GLU A 124 11.56 -1.33 -40.61
C GLU A 124 12.14 -0.77 -39.29
N GLY A 125 12.51 -1.64 -38.34
CA GLY A 125 13.02 -1.27 -37.01
C GLY A 125 13.79 0.06 -36.96
N ALA A 126 13.23 1.03 -36.22
CA ALA A 126 13.71 2.36 -35.83
C ALA A 126 14.35 3.30 -36.90
N GLN A 127 14.74 2.84 -38.08
CA GLN A 127 15.51 3.63 -39.02
C GLN A 127 15.12 3.27 -40.45
N TYR A 128 14.54 4.26 -41.14
CA TYR A 128 14.79 4.56 -42.56
C TYR A 128 13.68 4.24 -43.57
N LYS A 129 12.66 5.12 -43.68
CA LYS A 129 12.25 5.85 -44.93
C LYS A 129 10.92 6.59 -44.78
N LEU A 130 9.99 6.10 -43.96
CA LEU A 130 8.71 6.76 -43.68
C LEU A 130 8.92 8.15 -43.03
N LEU A 131 9.84 8.23 -42.06
CA LEU A 131 10.27 9.47 -41.41
C LEU A 131 10.82 10.52 -42.39
N ARG A 132 11.51 10.10 -43.46
CA ARG A 132 12.08 11.03 -44.45
C ARG A 132 11.00 11.61 -45.36
N ARG A 133 9.95 10.83 -45.70
CA ARG A 133 8.80 11.33 -46.46
C ARG A 133 7.88 12.20 -45.60
N ALA A 134 7.65 11.85 -44.34
CA ALA A 134 6.92 12.70 -43.40
C ALA A 134 7.60 14.07 -43.23
N LYS A 135 8.94 14.08 -43.14
CA LYS A 135 9.79 15.29 -43.13
C LYS A 135 9.73 16.09 -44.43
N GLN A 136 9.65 15.43 -45.59
CA GLN A 136 9.62 16.08 -46.90
C GLN A 136 8.27 16.73 -47.24
N HIS A 137 7.19 16.34 -46.55
CA HIS A 137 5.82 16.81 -46.79
C HIS A 137 5.21 17.58 -45.61
N GLY A 138 5.99 17.93 -44.58
CA GLY A 138 5.50 18.66 -43.41
C GLY A 138 4.49 17.88 -42.55
N MET A 139 4.54 16.54 -42.61
CA MET A 139 3.61 15.63 -41.92
C MET A 139 4.23 14.96 -40.69
N GLU A 140 5.36 15.46 -40.20
CA GLU A 140 6.08 14.96 -39.01
C GLU A 140 5.15 14.81 -37.79
N ARG A 141 4.25 15.79 -37.60
CA ARG A 141 3.25 15.82 -36.52
C ARG A 141 2.10 14.82 -36.69
N ALA A 142 1.83 14.37 -37.92
CA ALA A 142 0.82 13.33 -38.18
C ALA A 142 1.37 11.92 -38.03
N ALA A 143 2.69 11.77 -38.13
CA ALA A 143 3.39 10.51 -38.02
C ALA A 143 3.88 10.19 -36.59
N LEU A 144 3.64 11.07 -35.61
CA LEU A 144 3.95 10.89 -34.17
C LEU A 144 5.37 10.33 -33.94
N THR A 145 6.37 10.97 -34.53
CA THR A 145 7.72 10.40 -34.66
C THR A 145 8.53 10.40 -33.36
N SER A 146 8.04 11.11 -32.34
CA SER A 146 8.60 11.22 -31.00
C SER A 146 7.49 11.47 -29.97
N GLY A 147 7.80 11.27 -28.68
CA GLY A 147 6.88 11.66 -27.60
C GLY A 147 6.55 13.15 -27.58
N ALA A 148 7.46 14.01 -28.04
CA ALA A 148 7.20 15.45 -28.17
C ALA A 148 6.18 15.76 -29.28
N ASP A 149 6.20 15.02 -30.39
CA ASP A 149 5.20 15.17 -31.46
C ASP A 149 3.80 14.74 -30.98
N LEU A 150 3.73 13.71 -30.13
CA LEU A 150 2.49 13.28 -29.49
C LEU A 150 1.94 14.35 -28.56
N VAL A 151 2.76 14.88 -27.65
CA VAL A 151 2.32 15.94 -26.72
C VAL A 151 1.87 17.17 -27.51
N ALA A 152 2.65 17.65 -28.47
CA ALA A 152 2.28 18.82 -29.29
C ALA A 152 0.98 18.60 -30.07
N ARG A 153 0.74 17.39 -30.58
CA ARG A 153 -0.51 17.08 -31.28
C ARG A 153 -1.69 16.97 -30.32
N MET A 154 -1.49 16.43 -29.12
CA MET A 154 -2.52 16.42 -28.08
C MET A 154 -2.89 17.85 -27.68
N ASP A 155 -1.91 18.72 -27.50
CA ASP A 155 -2.13 20.14 -27.21
C ASP A 155 -2.90 20.85 -28.33
N ASP A 156 -2.47 20.71 -29.59
CA ASP A 156 -3.16 21.29 -30.76
C ASP A 156 -4.62 20.79 -30.87
N LEU A 157 -4.88 19.52 -30.55
CA LEU A 157 -6.23 18.94 -30.57
C LEU A 157 -7.09 19.44 -29.40
N LEU A 158 -6.50 19.61 -28.21
CA LEU A 158 -7.18 20.19 -27.05
C LEU A 158 -7.50 21.66 -27.30
N GLU A 159 -6.60 22.44 -27.91
CA GLU A 159 -6.85 23.82 -28.33
C GLU A 159 -7.98 23.89 -29.37
N LEU A 160 -7.98 23.02 -30.38
CA LEU A 160 -9.07 22.95 -31.34
C LEU A 160 -10.39 22.56 -30.67
N GLY A 161 -10.37 21.62 -29.73
CA GLY A 161 -11.53 21.23 -28.91
C GLY A 161 -12.10 22.39 -28.09
N ALA A 162 -11.24 23.26 -27.55
CA ALA A 162 -11.65 24.46 -26.82
C ALA A 162 -12.39 25.49 -27.71
N THR A 163 -12.30 25.37 -29.04
CA THR A 163 -13.06 26.25 -29.96
C THR A 163 -14.50 25.78 -30.22
N ILE A 164 -14.87 24.56 -29.80
CA ILE A 164 -16.21 23.99 -30.06
C ILE A 164 -17.30 24.80 -29.33
N SER A 165 -17.04 25.17 -28.08
CA SER A 165 -17.91 26.00 -27.25
C SER A 165 -17.12 27.19 -26.74
N PRO A 166 -17.69 28.42 -26.72
CA PRO A 166 -17.04 29.55 -26.06
C PRO A 166 -17.15 29.49 -24.53
N TYR A 167 -17.93 28.55 -23.96
CA TYR A 167 -18.25 28.51 -22.53
C TYR A 167 -17.44 27.44 -21.78
N TRP A 168 -17.31 26.26 -22.39
CA TRP A 168 -16.76 25.07 -21.74
C TRP A 168 -15.67 24.41 -22.60
N THR A 169 -14.78 23.66 -21.96
CA THR A 169 -13.77 22.83 -22.63
C THR A 169 -13.50 21.57 -21.83
N TRP A 170 -13.00 20.53 -22.49
CA TRP A 170 -12.37 19.39 -21.84
C TRP A 170 -10.89 19.67 -21.62
N ARG A 171 -10.37 19.23 -20.47
CA ARG A 171 -8.94 19.17 -20.19
C ARG A 171 -8.59 17.79 -19.66
N SER A 172 -7.48 17.22 -20.09
CA SER A 172 -6.95 16.03 -19.43
C SER A 172 -6.08 16.44 -18.25
N GLY A 173 -6.21 15.74 -17.13
CA GLY A 173 -5.41 16.02 -15.95
C GLY A 173 -5.55 14.95 -14.88
N ASP A 174 -4.74 15.07 -13.84
CA ASP A 174 -4.83 14.19 -12.68
C ASP A 174 -5.83 14.76 -11.68
N THR A 175 -6.66 13.86 -11.15
CA THR A 175 -7.57 14.13 -10.03
C THR A 175 -7.13 13.30 -8.83
N PRO A 176 -7.66 13.55 -7.62
CA PRO A 176 -7.45 12.66 -6.48
C PRO A 176 -7.87 11.19 -6.74
N TRP A 177 -8.62 10.93 -7.80
CA TRP A 177 -9.12 9.62 -8.20
C TRP A 177 -8.38 9.04 -9.41
N GLY A 178 -7.31 9.69 -9.86
CA GLY A 178 -6.50 9.31 -11.01
C GLY A 178 -6.71 10.20 -12.23
N PRO A 179 -6.14 9.82 -13.38
CA PRO A 179 -6.23 10.59 -14.62
C PRO A 179 -7.68 10.68 -15.10
N ALA A 180 -8.14 11.89 -15.42
CA ALA A 180 -9.50 12.12 -15.89
C ALA A 180 -9.56 13.21 -16.96
N ASN A 181 -10.66 13.20 -17.73
CA ASN A 181 -11.06 14.35 -18.53
C ASN A 181 -11.96 15.24 -17.68
N ILE A 182 -11.55 16.48 -17.48
CA ILE A 182 -12.17 17.47 -16.62
C ILE A 182 -12.92 18.46 -17.52
N PHE A 183 -14.24 18.47 -17.39
CA PHE A 183 -15.08 19.47 -18.04
C PHE A 183 -15.03 20.77 -17.24
N THR A 184 -14.53 21.85 -17.83
CA THR A 184 -14.24 23.09 -17.11
C THR A 184 -14.74 24.31 -17.86
N ALA A 185 -15.17 25.31 -17.08
CA ALA A 185 -15.57 26.59 -17.60
C ALA A 185 -14.34 27.35 -18.13
N GLN A 186 -14.43 27.91 -19.34
CA GLN A 186 -13.35 28.71 -19.92
C GLN A 186 -13.23 30.11 -19.29
N ARG A 187 -14.33 30.60 -18.71
CA ARG A 187 -14.41 31.86 -17.95
C ARG A 187 -15.33 31.73 -16.74
N PRO A 188 -15.15 32.54 -15.67
CA PRO A 188 -15.94 32.44 -14.45
C PRO A 188 -17.46 32.57 -14.64
N GLU A 189 -17.91 33.33 -15.63
CA GLU A 189 -19.32 33.61 -15.90
C GLU A 189 -20.02 32.51 -16.72
N ALA A 190 -19.25 31.63 -17.36
CA ALA A 190 -19.79 30.62 -18.29
C ALA A 190 -20.87 29.71 -17.68
N PRO A 191 -20.77 29.24 -16.41
CA PRO A 191 -21.83 28.42 -15.82
C PRO A 191 -23.17 29.12 -15.67
N ALA A 192 -23.19 30.45 -15.54
CA ALA A 192 -24.42 31.23 -15.46
C ALA A 192 -25.02 31.53 -16.86
N GLU A 193 -24.16 31.75 -17.86
CA GLU A 193 -24.58 32.06 -19.23
C GLU A 193 -24.99 30.82 -20.03
N ASP A 194 -24.32 29.68 -19.82
CA ASP A 194 -24.54 28.42 -20.52
C ASP A 194 -24.52 27.26 -19.50
N PRO A 195 -25.58 27.13 -18.67
CA PRO A 195 -25.64 26.11 -17.64
C PRO A 195 -25.65 24.70 -18.25
N VAL A 196 -24.90 23.80 -17.62
CA VAL A 196 -24.93 22.37 -17.89
C VAL A 196 -25.70 21.67 -16.78
N GLN A 197 -26.66 20.83 -17.18
CA GLN A 197 -27.52 20.07 -16.27
C GLN A 197 -27.17 18.59 -16.36
N LEU A 198 -26.98 17.99 -15.19
CA LEU A 198 -26.79 16.56 -15.01
C LEU A 198 -28.05 16.02 -14.32
N THR A 199 -28.76 15.12 -14.98
CA THR A 199 -30.02 14.53 -14.50
C THR A 199 -29.92 13.01 -14.53
N PRO A 200 -29.58 12.37 -13.41
CA PRO A 200 -29.56 10.93 -13.30
C PRO A 200 -30.95 10.39 -12.93
N LEU A 201 -31.29 9.22 -13.46
CA LEU A 201 -32.42 8.40 -13.06
C LEU A 201 -31.89 7.12 -12.41
N PHE A 202 -32.31 6.84 -11.20
CA PHE A 202 -31.83 5.70 -10.42
C PHE A 202 -32.93 4.69 -10.14
N SER A 203 -32.52 3.43 -10.03
CA SER A 203 -33.37 2.33 -9.57
C SER A 203 -32.66 1.56 -8.46
N PHE A 204 -33.28 1.51 -7.28
CA PHE A 204 -32.76 0.83 -6.09
C PHE A 204 -33.76 -0.24 -5.63
N PRO A 205 -33.54 -1.52 -6.00
CA PRO A 205 -34.41 -2.61 -5.58
C PRO A 205 -34.52 -2.73 -4.05
N ALA A 206 -35.73 -2.99 -3.54
CA ALA A 206 -36.00 -3.09 -2.11
C ALA A 206 -35.41 -4.36 -1.46
N ASP A 207 -35.21 -5.40 -2.27
CA ASP A 207 -34.67 -6.70 -1.90
C ASP A 207 -33.15 -6.80 -2.01
N ASP A 208 -32.47 -5.75 -2.49
CA ASP A 208 -31.00 -5.66 -2.55
C ASP A 208 -30.48 -4.80 -1.36
N PRO A 209 -29.79 -5.41 -0.37
CA PRO A 209 -29.22 -4.66 0.76
C PRO A 209 -28.19 -3.61 0.34
N GLU A 210 -27.43 -3.85 -0.73
CA GLU A 210 -26.45 -2.90 -1.27
C GLU A 210 -27.16 -1.69 -1.90
N ALA A 211 -28.30 -1.94 -2.58
CA ALA A 211 -29.11 -0.87 -3.14
C ALA A 211 -29.69 0.04 -2.04
N GLN A 212 -30.20 -0.53 -0.95
CA GLN A 212 -30.71 0.24 0.19
C GLN A 212 -29.61 1.06 0.87
N ALA A 213 -28.44 0.47 1.10
CA ALA A 213 -27.30 1.19 1.67
C ALA A 213 -26.81 2.34 0.77
N THR A 214 -26.78 2.12 -0.55
CA THR A 214 -26.38 3.13 -1.54
C THR A 214 -27.41 4.26 -1.61
N PHE A 215 -28.71 3.93 -1.60
CA PHE A 215 -29.80 4.90 -1.60
C PHE A 215 -29.77 5.79 -0.35
N GLU A 216 -29.62 5.23 0.85
CA GLU A 216 -29.52 6.03 2.06
C GLU A 216 -28.26 6.91 2.07
N ARG A 217 -27.12 6.41 1.57
CA ARG A 217 -25.90 7.21 1.45
C ARG A 217 -26.04 8.35 0.44
N LEU A 218 -26.72 8.11 -0.68
CA LEU A 218 -27.05 9.15 -1.66
C LEU A 218 -27.96 10.21 -1.03
N ARG A 219 -29.04 9.79 -0.35
CA ARG A 219 -29.98 10.67 0.33
C ARG A 219 -29.28 11.54 1.38
N GLN A 220 -28.41 10.95 2.19
CA GLN A 220 -27.61 11.66 3.19
C GLN A 220 -26.65 12.65 2.54
N THR A 221 -25.91 12.23 1.51
CA THR A 221 -24.95 13.09 0.80
C THR A 221 -25.61 14.32 0.18
N LEU A 222 -26.80 14.18 -0.42
CA LEU A 222 -27.55 15.33 -0.97
C LEU A 222 -28.09 16.28 0.12
N ARG A 223 -28.35 15.77 1.33
CA ARG A 223 -28.87 16.56 2.45
C ARG A 223 -27.79 17.32 3.19
N VAL A 224 -26.68 16.69 3.52
CA VAL A 224 -25.64 17.25 4.43
C VAL A 224 -24.28 17.46 3.77
N GLY A 225 -24.15 17.08 2.49
CA GLY A 225 -22.88 17.03 1.80
C GLY A 225 -22.06 15.78 2.15
N GLY A 226 -21.15 15.39 1.26
CA GLY A 226 -20.31 14.22 1.43
C GLY A 226 -19.83 13.63 0.10
N ASP A 227 -19.66 12.32 0.09
CA ASP A 227 -19.19 11.54 -1.05
C ASP A 227 -20.00 10.25 -1.17
N VAL A 228 -20.54 10.00 -2.35
CA VAL A 228 -21.26 8.76 -2.65
C VAL A 228 -20.88 8.26 -4.04
N GLN A 229 -20.62 6.96 -4.10
CA GLN A 229 -20.35 6.21 -5.32
C GLN A 229 -21.56 5.32 -5.62
N ILE A 230 -22.10 5.42 -6.83
CA ILE A 230 -23.31 4.74 -7.29
C ILE A 230 -22.91 3.81 -8.43
N PRO A 231 -22.95 2.48 -8.23
CA PRO A 231 -22.73 1.50 -9.29
C PRO A 231 -23.68 1.70 -10.47
N GLY A 232 -23.19 1.53 -11.69
CA GLY A 232 -23.97 1.71 -12.93
C GLY A 232 -25.19 0.83 -13.04
N ARG A 233 -25.22 -0.32 -12.33
CA ARG A 233 -26.41 -1.19 -12.25
C ARG A 233 -27.61 -0.57 -11.55
N PHE A 234 -27.40 0.52 -10.81
CA PHE A 234 -28.47 1.30 -10.16
C PHE A 234 -28.79 2.60 -10.92
N ILE A 235 -28.20 2.81 -12.10
CA ILE A 235 -28.37 3.99 -12.93
C ILE A 235 -29.11 3.58 -14.19
N ASP A 236 -30.40 3.91 -14.27
CA ASP A 236 -31.24 3.62 -15.43
C ASP A 236 -30.88 4.55 -16.61
N GLU A 237 -30.63 5.83 -16.29
CA GLU A 237 -30.29 6.85 -17.28
C GLU A 237 -29.39 7.91 -16.63
N LEU A 238 -28.37 8.39 -17.34
CA LEU A 238 -27.67 9.63 -17.02
C LEU A 238 -27.84 10.61 -18.18
N ARG A 239 -28.55 11.72 -17.93
CA ARG A 239 -28.76 12.76 -18.94
C ARG A 239 -27.88 13.97 -18.68
N LEU A 240 -27.09 14.37 -19.68
CA LEU A 240 -26.23 15.55 -19.70
C LEU A 240 -26.72 16.51 -20.79
N THR A 241 -27.26 17.66 -20.37
CA THR A 241 -27.74 18.69 -21.29
C THR A 241 -27.05 20.03 -21.06
N ALA A 242 -26.79 20.75 -22.15
CA ALA A 242 -26.33 22.14 -22.10
C ALA A 242 -27.38 23.09 -22.70
N ALA A 243 -27.34 24.36 -22.29
CA ALA A 243 -28.25 25.37 -22.82
C ALA A 243 -27.97 25.67 -24.32
N SER A 244 -26.69 25.72 -24.72
CA SER A 244 -26.28 25.95 -26.10
C SER A 244 -25.98 24.66 -26.88
N GLU A 245 -26.32 24.68 -28.17
CA GLU A 245 -25.98 23.60 -29.11
C GLU A 245 -24.47 23.37 -29.23
N ALA A 246 -23.68 24.44 -29.13
CA ALA A 246 -22.23 24.36 -29.16
C ALA A 246 -21.66 23.52 -28.01
N THR A 247 -22.12 23.77 -26.78
CA THR A 247 -21.73 22.98 -25.62
C THR A 247 -22.35 21.58 -25.65
N GLN A 248 -23.58 21.42 -26.17
CA GLN A 248 -24.15 20.09 -26.35
C GLN A 248 -23.32 19.23 -27.31
N ARG A 249 -22.82 19.79 -28.42
CA ARG A 249 -21.90 19.07 -29.33
C ARG A 249 -20.59 18.67 -28.66
N LEU A 250 -20.11 19.46 -27.69
CA LEU A 250 -18.92 19.14 -26.90
C LEU A 250 -19.15 18.00 -25.89
N LEU A 251 -20.36 17.90 -25.34
CA LEU A 251 -20.77 16.82 -24.44
C LEU A 251 -21.14 15.54 -25.20
N GLY A 252 -21.61 15.67 -26.43
CA GLY A 252 -22.09 14.57 -27.27
C GLY A 252 -23.57 14.28 -27.08
N GLU A 253 -23.94 13.01 -27.17
CA GLU A 253 -25.34 12.58 -27.00
C GLU A 253 -25.85 12.91 -25.59
N PRO A 254 -27.09 13.41 -25.44
CA PRO A 254 -27.62 13.79 -24.13
C PRO A 254 -27.70 12.63 -23.15
N THR A 255 -28.01 11.43 -23.61
CA THR A 255 -28.12 10.25 -22.75
C THR A 255 -26.82 9.45 -22.80
N GLN A 256 -26.26 9.18 -21.62
CA GLN A 256 -25.00 8.48 -21.43
C GLN A 256 -25.23 7.19 -20.63
N GLN A 257 -24.53 6.13 -21.01
CA GLN A 257 -24.38 4.94 -20.18
C GLN A 257 -23.06 5.05 -19.42
N VAL A 258 -23.13 4.89 -18.10
CA VAL A 258 -21.96 4.96 -17.22
C VAL A 258 -21.85 3.70 -16.40
N ALA A 259 -20.63 3.21 -16.22
CA ALA A 259 -20.36 2.09 -15.32
C ALA A 259 -20.54 2.48 -13.85
N GLU A 260 -20.44 3.77 -13.55
CA GLU A 260 -20.47 4.33 -12.21
C GLU A 260 -20.73 5.84 -12.24
N LEU A 261 -21.39 6.36 -11.21
CA LEU A 261 -21.48 7.79 -10.94
C LEU A 261 -21.02 8.08 -9.51
N ARG A 262 -20.06 9.00 -9.36
CA ARG A 262 -19.64 9.51 -8.05
C ARG A 262 -20.07 10.96 -7.87
N LEU A 263 -20.71 11.26 -6.75
CA LEU A 263 -21.12 12.61 -6.38
C LEU A 263 -20.31 13.04 -5.17
N VAL A 264 -19.56 14.13 -5.32
CA VAL A 264 -18.69 14.68 -4.28
C VAL A 264 -19.08 16.12 -4.02
N SER A 265 -19.30 16.46 -2.76
CA SER A 265 -19.54 17.84 -2.35
C SER A 265 -18.27 18.66 -2.41
N ILE A 266 -18.38 19.90 -2.89
CA ILE A 266 -17.26 20.82 -2.95
C ILE A 266 -16.98 21.36 -1.54
N PRO A 267 -15.75 21.22 -1.01
CA PRO A 267 -15.41 21.75 0.30
C PRO A 267 -15.53 23.28 0.36
N ASN A 268 -16.06 23.78 1.48
CA ASN A 268 -16.17 25.20 1.79
C ASN A 268 -15.20 25.58 2.92
N ALA A 269 -14.10 26.22 2.57
CA ALA A 269 -13.05 26.62 3.51
C ALA A 269 -13.38 27.86 4.37
N THR A 270 -14.53 28.53 4.19
CA THR A 270 -14.85 29.80 4.87
C THR A 270 -14.87 29.67 6.40
N GLY A 271 -13.89 30.22 7.10
CA GLY A 271 -13.81 30.11 8.58
C GLY A 271 -13.25 28.78 9.09
N MET A 272 -12.59 28.02 8.21
CA MET A 272 -11.77 26.84 8.55
C MET A 272 -10.28 27.24 8.58
N PRO A 273 -9.42 26.57 9.36
CA PRO A 273 -9.75 25.53 10.33
C PRO A 273 -10.53 26.07 11.53
N LEU A 274 -11.47 25.27 12.03
CA LEU A 274 -12.25 25.58 13.22
C LEU A 274 -11.63 24.87 14.42
N HIS A 275 -10.89 25.63 15.23
CA HIS A 275 -10.29 25.14 16.48
C HIS A 275 -11.31 25.14 17.62
N CYS A 276 -11.51 23.97 18.20
CA CYS A 276 -12.46 23.69 19.27
C CYS A 276 -11.85 22.81 20.36
N SER A 277 -12.62 22.57 21.41
CA SER A 277 -12.37 21.52 22.39
C SER A 277 -13.60 20.64 22.53
N LEU A 278 -13.39 19.33 22.58
CA LEU A 278 -14.38 18.35 23.02
C LEU A 278 -14.30 18.25 24.53
N VAL A 279 -15.38 18.59 25.23
CA VAL A 279 -15.46 18.56 26.69
C VAL A 279 -16.51 17.57 27.10
N LEU A 280 -16.10 16.51 27.79
CA LEU A 280 -17.03 15.55 28.37
C LEU A 280 -17.55 16.10 29.70
N GLU A 281 -18.86 16.22 29.87
CA GLU A 281 -19.53 16.59 31.11
C GLU A 281 -20.27 15.37 31.66
N ARG A 282 -19.91 14.99 32.89
CA ARG A 282 -20.55 13.87 33.59
C ARG A 282 -21.82 14.35 34.29
N GLN A 283 -22.73 13.42 34.56
CA GLN A 283 -24.00 13.71 35.25
C GLN A 283 -23.82 14.27 36.68
N ASP A 284 -22.65 14.13 37.28
CA ASP A 284 -22.32 14.60 38.63
C ASP A 284 -21.70 16.02 38.67
N ASP A 285 -21.79 16.78 37.58
CA ASP A 285 -21.31 18.18 37.44
C ASP A 285 -19.80 18.36 37.66
N GLN A 286 -19.02 17.26 37.63
CA GLN A 286 -17.57 17.34 37.48
C GLN A 286 -17.23 17.52 35.99
N GLN A 287 -16.50 18.59 35.66
CA GLN A 287 -15.92 18.72 34.33
C GLN A 287 -15.04 17.51 34.05
N GLY A 288 -15.46 16.71 33.08
CA GLY A 288 -14.73 15.56 32.60
C GLY A 288 -13.60 15.96 31.67
N VAL A 289 -13.07 14.96 30.98
CA VAL A 289 -11.91 15.08 30.09
C VAL A 289 -12.16 16.12 28.99
N SER A 290 -11.14 16.94 28.70
CA SER A 290 -11.16 17.91 27.61
C SER A 290 -10.06 17.59 26.61
N LEU A 291 -10.40 17.62 25.31
CA LEU A 291 -9.49 17.31 24.21
C LEU A 291 -9.57 18.42 23.14
N PRO A 292 -8.44 19.09 22.82
CA PRO A 292 -8.38 19.98 21.66
C PRO A 292 -8.71 19.24 20.36
N PHE A 293 -9.55 19.85 19.53
CA PHE A 293 -10.05 19.23 18.29
C PHE A 293 -10.18 20.29 17.20
N THR A 294 -9.74 19.97 15.99
CA THR A 294 -9.74 20.91 14.87
C THR A 294 -10.53 20.32 13.71
N PHE A 295 -11.61 20.99 13.31
CA PHE A 295 -12.25 20.70 12.03
C PHE A 295 -11.51 21.44 10.92
N THR A 296 -11.19 20.73 9.83
CA THR A 296 -10.38 21.25 8.72
C THR A 296 -11.18 21.32 7.42
N GLU A 297 -12.18 20.46 7.27
CA GLU A 297 -13.02 20.41 6.09
C GLU A 297 -14.50 20.55 6.47
N ARG A 298 -15.23 21.17 5.55
CA ARG A 298 -16.67 21.37 5.64
C ARG A 298 -17.28 21.19 4.26
N VAL A 299 -18.31 20.39 4.19
CA VAL A 299 -19.17 20.26 3.01
C VAL A 299 -20.61 20.54 3.40
N SER A 300 -21.41 21.03 2.47
CA SER A 300 -22.82 21.35 2.72
C SER A 300 -23.70 20.67 1.67
N GLY A 301 -24.91 20.31 2.10
CA GLY A 301 -25.97 19.83 1.23
C GLY A 301 -27.18 20.75 1.29
N SER A 302 -28.30 20.25 0.81
CA SER A 302 -29.56 21.01 0.73
C SER A 302 -30.18 21.38 2.08
N HIS A 303 -29.89 20.64 3.15
CA HIS A 303 -30.55 20.74 4.45
C HIS A 303 -29.57 20.61 5.62
N GLY A 304 -28.27 20.81 5.38
CA GLY A 304 -27.29 20.55 6.43
C GLY A 304 -25.84 20.67 5.99
N THR A 305 -24.96 20.36 6.93
CA THR A 305 -23.51 20.49 6.79
C THR A 305 -22.79 19.35 7.50
N THR A 306 -21.72 18.87 6.89
CA THR A 306 -20.80 17.90 7.48
C THR A 306 -19.45 18.59 7.71
N LEU A 307 -18.92 18.49 8.93
CA LEU A 307 -17.58 18.92 9.30
C LEU A 307 -16.72 17.68 9.57
N THR A 308 -15.50 17.67 9.05
CA THR A 308 -14.50 16.62 9.29
C THR A 308 -13.26 17.23 9.95
N GLY A 309 -12.71 16.51 10.93
CA GLY A 309 -11.64 17.02 11.75
C GLY A 309 -10.90 15.95 12.52
N THR A 310 -9.89 16.37 13.28
CA THR A 310 -9.08 15.50 14.10
C THR A 310 -8.56 16.22 15.35
N ASP A 311 -8.12 15.45 16.34
CA ASP A 311 -7.37 15.97 17.49
C ASP A 311 -5.94 16.37 17.09
N ALA A 312 -5.14 16.83 18.05
CA ALA A 312 -3.78 17.29 17.77
C ALA A 312 -2.84 16.18 17.26
N SER A 313 -3.07 14.91 17.66
CA SER A 313 -2.25 13.77 17.24
C SER A 313 -2.59 13.25 15.85
N GLY A 314 -3.79 13.53 15.33
CA GLY A 314 -4.30 12.91 14.12
C GLY A 314 -4.97 11.55 14.34
N LEU A 315 -4.92 11.00 15.57
CA LEU A 315 -5.40 9.65 15.89
C LEU A 315 -6.91 9.61 16.11
N LEU A 316 -7.50 10.63 16.72
CA LEU A 316 -8.95 10.73 16.86
C LEU A 316 -9.51 11.55 15.71
N GLN A 317 -10.22 10.88 14.82
CA GLN A 317 -10.93 11.51 13.71
C GLN A 317 -12.39 11.71 14.10
N GLY A 318 -13.00 12.78 13.62
CA GLY A 318 -14.37 13.13 13.95
C GLY A 318 -15.12 13.65 12.74
N GLN A 319 -16.33 13.16 12.56
CA GLN A 319 -17.29 13.65 11.58
C GLN A 319 -18.52 14.15 12.30
N LEU A 320 -18.79 15.44 12.14
CA LEU A 320 -19.92 16.11 12.72
C LEU A 320 -20.91 16.47 11.61
N LEU A 321 -22.07 15.81 11.66
CA LEU A 321 -23.18 16.03 10.77
C LEU A 321 -24.24 16.87 11.49
N PHE A 322 -24.63 17.98 10.87
CA PHE A 322 -25.75 18.82 11.29
C PHE A 322 -26.79 18.86 10.19
N GLU A 323 -28.03 18.54 10.54
CA GLU A 323 -29.21 18.74 9.71
C GLU A 323 -30.04 19.88 10.30
N ASP A 324 -30.47 20.79 9.44
CA ASP A 324 -31.43 21.85 9.75
C ASP A 324 -32.64 21.63 8.84
N ASP A 325 -33.73 21.12 9.41
CA ASP A 325 -35.00 20.94 8.72
C ASP A 325 -35.93 22.16 8.85
N GLY A 326 -35.44 23.26 9.44
CA GLY A 326 -36.18 24.50 9.67
C GLY A 326 -37.01 24.53 10.95
N GLU A 327 -37.28 23.38 11.58
CA GLU A 327 -38.01 23.28 12.87
C GLU A 327 -37.10 22.80 14.01
N ARG A 328 -36.13 21.93 13.70
CA ARG A 328 -35.19 21.36 14.67
C ARG A 328 -33.84 21.11 14.02
N ALA A 329 -32.78 21.54 14.71
CA ALA A 329 -31.43 21.10 14.36
C ALA A 329 -31.19 19.73 15.00
N ASP A 330 -30.95 18.71 14.18
CA ASP A 330 -30.45 17.41 14.64
C ASP A 330 -28.97 17.28 14.29
N GLY A 331 -28.21 16.66 15.19
CA GLY A 331 -26.76 16.64 15.12
C GLY A 331 -26.21 15.28 15.53
N ARG A 332 -25.31 14.74 14.73
CA ARG A 332 -24.58 13.51 15.04
C ARG A 332 -23.09 13.76 14.95
N PHE A 333 -22.38 13.43 16.03
CA PHE A 333 -20.93 13.42 16.04
C PHE A 333 -20.41 11.99 16.13
N THR A 334 -19.77 11.52 15.07
CA THR A 334 -19.12 10.21 15.02
C THR A 334 -17.62 10.41 15.20
N MET A 335 -17.04 9.70 16.16
CA MET A 335 -15.60 9.72 16.41
C MET A 335 -15.01 8.34 16.11
N ASN A 336 -13.86 8.32 15.43
CA ASN A 336 -13.14 7.11 15.08
C ASN A 336 -11.71 7.23 15.59
N LEU A 337 -11.24 6.23 16.32
CA LEU A 337 -9.85 6.13 16.74
C LEU A 337 -9.07 5.34 15.68
N ALA A 338 -8.06 5.97 15.09
CA ALA A 338 -7.12 5.30 14.19
C ALA A 338 -6.31 4.23 14.95
N PRO A 339 -5.72 3.24 14.25
CA PRO A 339 -4.80 2.29 14.88
C PRO A 339 -3.69 3.02 15.63
N VAL A 340 -3.55 2.74 16.92
CA VAL A 340 -2.56 3.39 17.80
C VAL A 340 -1.24 2.64 17.86
N ALA A 341 -1.18 1.42 17.34
CA ALA A 341 0.05 0.64 17.19
C ALA A 341 1.14 1.45 16.48
N GLY A 342 2.34 1.48 17.05
CA GLY A 342 3.48 2.25 16.54
C GLY A 342 3.44 3.76 16.84
N SER A 343 2.31 4.30 17.28
CA SER A 343 2.24 5.69 17.79
C SER A 343 2.78 5.78 19.21
N TYR A 344 3.03 7.00 19.70
CA TYR A 344 3.53 7.20 21.06
C TYR A 344 2.38 7.35 22.07
N PRO A 345 2.54 6.82 23.30
CA PRO A 345 1.52 6.92 24.36
C PRO A 345 1.05 8.35 24.63
N HIS A 346 1.95 9.34 24.65
CA HIS A 346 1.60 10.75 24.89
C HIS A 346 0.68 11.35 23.82
N ASP A 347 0.75 10.86 22.58
CA ASP A 347 -0.11 11.27 21.48
C ASP A 347 -1.49 10.57 21.55
N ALA A 348 -1.51 9.28 21.86
CA ALA A 348 -2.73 8.47 21.89
C ALA A 348 -3.56 8.66 23.17
N LEU A 349 -2.90 8.89 24.31
CA LEU A 349 -3.54 8.91 25.63
C LEU A 349 -4.69 9.92 25.73
N PRO A 350 -4.60 11.18 25.25
CA PRO A 350 -5.70 12.14 25.33
C PRO A 350 -6.98 11.63 24.66
N ALA A 351 -6.86 11.03 23.47
CA ALA A 351 -7.99 10.49 22.71
C ALA A 351 -8.59 9.26 23.41
N VAL A 352 -7.74 8.28 23.77
CA VAL A 352 -8.17 7.04 24.44
C VAL A 352 -8.81 7.34 25.79
N ARG A 353 -8.31 8.35 26.52
CA ARG A 353 -8.86 8.77 27.81
C ARG A 353 -10.21 9.47 27.68
N LEU A 354 -10.42 10.30 26.65
CA LEU A 354 -11.72 10.91 26.37
C LEU A 354 -12.76 9.82 26.08
N LEU A 355 -12.43 8.89 25.18
CA LEU A 355 -13.32 7.78 24.81
C LEU A 355 -13.58 6.88 26.01
N GLY A 356 -12.54 6.45 26.73
CA GLY A 356 -12.63 5.59 27.91
C GLY A 356 -13.37 6.20 29.09
N ALA A 357 -13.45 7.53 29.17
CA ALA A 357 -14.21 8.22 30.20
C ALA A 357 -15.70 8.38 29.86
N CYS A 358 -16.09 8.15 28.60
CA CYS A 358 -17.44 8.35 28.09
C CYS A 358 -18.37 7.23 28.58
N ALA A 359 -19.43 7.58 29.28
CA ALA A 359 -20.48 6.66 29.69
C ALA A 359 -21.84 7.00 29.04
N ALA A 360 -22.72 6.01 28.94
CA ALA A 360 -24.07 6.21 28.44
C ALA A 360 -24.80 7.32 29.23
N GLY A 361 -25.25 8.36 28.54
CA GLY A 361 -25.94 9.49 29.16
C GLY A 361 -25.03 10.64 29.64
N ASP A 362 -23.71 10.54 29.47
CA ASP A 362 -22.82 11.70 29.55
C ASP A 362 -23.08 12.67 28.40
N THR A 363 -22.71 13.94 28.60
CA THR A 363 -22.84 14.98 27.58
C THR A 363 -21.48 15.36 27.03
N LEU A 364 -21.26 15.16 25.74
CA LEU A 364 -20.09 15.68 25.03
C LEU A 364 -20.41 17.06 24.46
N ARG A 365 -19.71 18.10 24.90
CA ARG A 365 -19.85 19.47 24.38
C ARG A 365 -18.72 19.84 23.46
N LEU A 366 -19.07 20.36 22.29
CA LEU A 366 -18.12 21.02 21.41
C LEU A 366 -18.06 22.50 21.77
N ARG A 367 -16.88 23.00 22.18
CA ARG A 367 -16.69 24.40 22.60
C ARG A 367 -15.67 25.12 21.74
N ARG A 368 -15.89 26.42 21.53
CA ARG A 368 -14.90 27.36 20.99
C ARG A 368 -14.64 28.43 22.05
N GLY A 369 -13.56 28.26 22.81
CA GLY A 369 -13.31 29.05 24.02
C GLY A 369 -14.46 28.85 25.03
N PRO A 370 -15.07 29.93 25.56
CA PRO A 370 -16.16 29.80 26.53
C PRO A 370 -17.50 29.37 25.90
N VAL A 371 -17.65 29.49 24.58
CA VAL A 371 -18.93 29.29 23.88
C VAL A 371 -19.14 27.80 23.55
N SER A 372 -20.31 27.27 23.91
CA SER A 372 -20.76 25.94 23.48
C SER A 372 -21.37 26.05 22.07
N LEU A 373 -20.80 25.32 21.11
CA LEU A 373 -21.30 25.27 19.73
C LEU A 373 -22.36 24.20 19.56
N ALA A 374 -22.16 23.04 20.18
CA ALA A 374 -23.09 21.92 20.14
C ALA A 374 -22.91 21.02 21.36
N SER A 375 -23.94 20.24 21.67
CA SER A 375 -23.93 19.23 22.74
C SER A 375 -24.54 17.94 22.22
N PHE A 376 -23.91 16.82 22.55
CA PHE A 376 -24.32 15.49 22.13
C PHE A 376 -24.43 14.59 23.36
N LEU A 377 -25.48 13.76 23.40
CA LEU A 377 -25.56 12.70 24.39
C LEU A 377 -24.72 11.51 23.92
N ALA A 378 -23.86 11.01 24.79
CA ALA A 378 -23.08 9.82 24.53
C ALA A 378 -23.98 8.60 24.33
N GLY A 379 -23.74 7.87 23.24
CA GLY A 379 -24.38 6.56 22.99
C GLY A 379 -23.91 5.51 24.00
N ALA A 380 -24.67 4.41 24.12
CA ALA A 380 -24.43 3.39 25.13
C ALA A 380 -23.32 2.37 24.80
N GLU A 381 -22.78 2.39 23.57
CA GLU A 381 -21.86 1.36 23.09
C GLU A 381 -20.41 1.85 23.15
N MET A 382 -19.65 1.27 24.08
CA MET A 382 -18.20 1.38 24.12
C MET A 382 -17.60 0.24 23.30
N PRO A 383 -16.61 0.51 22.43
CA PRO A 383 -15.92 -0.55 21.69
C PRO A 383 -15.25 -1.56 22.64
N ASP A 384 -15.36 -2.85 22.30
CA ASP A 384 -14.67 -3.92 23.02
C ASP A 384 -13.16 -3.64 23.06
N GLY A 385 -12.53 -3.90 24.21
CA GLY A 385 -11.08 -3.76 24.40
C GLY A 385 -10.58 -2.33 24.69
N LEU A 386 -11.42 -1.29 24.58
CA LEU A 386 -11.01 0.09 24.84
C LEU A 386 -10.50 0.32 26.28
N ALA A 387 -11.10 -0.36 27.27
CA ALA A 387 -10.65 -0.28 28.66
C ALA A 387 -9.23 -0.84 28.83
N GLY A 388 -8.94 -2.00 28.22
CA GLY A 388 -7.60 -2.59 28.22
C GLY A 388 -6.59 -1.72 27.47
N LEU A 389 -7.00 -1.10 26.37
CA LEU A 389 -6.15 -0.15 25.64
C LEU A 389 -5.83 1.09 26.49
N LEU A 390 -6.80 1.65 27.21
CA LEU A 390 -6.58 2.77 28.12
C LEU A 390 -5.57 2.41 29.22
N GLU A 391 -5.71 1.23 29.84
CA GLU A 391 -4.77 0.75 30.86
C GLU A 391 -3.35 0.59 30.30
N LEU A 392 -3.22 -0.02 29.11
CA LEU A 392 -1.94 -0.22 28.44
C LEU A 392 -1.27 1.12 28.11
N VAL A 393 -1.96 2.01 27.41
CA VAL A 393 -1.40 3.31 26.96
C VAL A 393 -1.06 4.18 28.15
N ALA A 394 -1.89 4.21 29.20
CA ALA A 394 -1.59 4.95 30.42
C ALA A 394 -0.35 4.40 31.15
N ALA A 395 -0.18 3.07 31.20
CA ALA A 395 0.98 2.46 31.84
C ALA A 395 2.28 2.71 31.05
N LEU A 396 2.22 2.62 29.71
CA LEU A 396 3.34 2.96 28.85
C LEU A 396 3.76 4.42 29.03
N GLU A 397 2.81 5.36 29.13
CA GLU A 397 3.12 6.77 29.37
C GLU A 397 3.87 6.99 30.69
N VAL A 398 3.42 6.35 31.78
CA VAL A 398 4.10 6.44 33.09
C VAL A 398 5.55 5.94 33.00
N VAL A 399 5.77 4.81 32.32
CA VAL A 399 7.10 4.22 32.17
C VAL A 399 7.97 5.06 31.23
N GLN A 400 7.42 5.55 30.13
CA GLN A 400 8.08 6.44 29.17
C GLN A 400 8.57 7.71 29.86
N ASP A 401 7.70 8.37 30.63
CA ASP A 401 8.02 9.59 31.39
C ASP A 401 9.13 9.34 32.42
N HIS A 402 9.06 8.21 33.13
CA HIS A 402 10.07 7.83 34.11
C HIS A 402 11.44 7.54 33.49
N LEU A 403 11.46 6.89 32.32
CA LEU A 403 12.69 6.54 31.61
C LEU A 403 13.26 7.71 30.79
N GLY A 404 12.45 8.72 30.47
CA GLY A 404 12.82 9.78 29.54
C GLY A 404 13.13 9.28 28.13
N ALA A 405 12.57 8.13 27.74
CA ALA A 405 12.81 7.47 26.47
C ALA A 405 11.48 7.17 25.78
N LEU A 406 11.35 7.51 24.50
CA LEU A 406 10.15 7.27 23.72
C LEU A 406 9.94 5.77 23.49
N ILE A 407 8.80 5.25 23.94
CA ILE A 407 8.42 3.84 23.79
C ILE A 407 7.13 3.82 22.96
N PRO A 408 7.15 3.30 21.72
CA PRO A 408 5.95 3.22 20.91
C PRO A 408 4.96 2.20 21.51
N ILE A 409 3.68 2.38 21.21
CA ILE A 409 2.65 1.39 21.54
C ILE A 409 2.92 0.12 20.69
N PRO A 410 2.98 -1.08 21.30
CA PRO A 410 3.21 -2.33 20.61
C PRO A 410 2.26 -2.57 19.44
N ALA A 411 2.79 -3.12 18.35
CA ALA A 411 1.97 -3.53 17.19
C ALA A 411 1.29 -4.88 17.40
N GLU A 412 1.95 -5.76 18.14
CA GLU A 412 1.39 -7.05 18.56
C GLU A 412 0.92 -6.96 20.03
N PRO A 413 -0.12 -7.72 20.42
CA PRO A 413 -0.50 -7.81 21.81
C PRO A 413 0.67 -8.31 22.67
N LEU A 414 0.94 -7.62 23.77
CA LEU A 414 1.91 -8.07 24.76
C LEU A 414 1.49 -9.44 25.31
N SER A 415 2.48 -10.24 25.71
CA SER A 415 2.21 -11.46 26.46
C SER A 415 1.52 -11.11 27.80
N ASP A 416 0.76 -12.05 28.36
CA ASP A 416 0.14 -11.87 29.69
C ASP A 416 1.17 -11.54 30.79
N GLU A 417 2.41 -11.99 30.61
CA GLU A 417 3.53 -11.69 31.51
C GLU A 417 4.02 -10.25 31.34
N ASP A 418 4.36 -9.84 30.12
CA ASP A 418 4.87 -8.49 29.84
C ASP A 418 3.82 -7.42 30.17
N ALA A 419 2.55 -7.66 29.85
CA ALA A 419 1.45 -6.77 30.18
C ALA A 419 1.29 -6.61 31.71
N HIS A 420 1.41 -7.71 32.45
CA HIS A 420 1.33 -7.69 33.90
C HIS A 420 2.51 -6.92 34.53
N ASP A 421 3.72 -7.15 34.04
CA ASP A 421 4.92 -6.48 34.55
C ASP A 421 4.86 -4.98 34.26
N LEU A 422 4.48 -4.59 33.05
CA LEU A 422 4.25 -3.20 32.68
C LEU A 422 3.25 -2.51 33.63
N LEU A 423 2.06 -3.10 33.82
CA LEU A 423 1.02 -2.54 34.69
C LEU A 423 1.48 -2.47 36.16
N THR A 424 2.24 -3.46 36.61
CA THR A 424 2.77 -3.54 37.98
C THR A 424 3.80 -2.45 38.22
N LEU A 425 4.75 -2.27 37.30
CA LEU A 425 5.76 -1.21 37.35
C LEU A 425 5.11 0.18 37.26
N ALA A 426 4.19 0.40 36.33
CA ALA A 426 3.50 1.68 36.18
C ALA A 426 2.72 2.08 37.44
N ARG A 427 2.01 1.13 38.09
CA ARG A 427 1.35 1.36 39.39
C ARG A 427 2.36 1.76 40.46
N ALA A 428 3.50 1.08 40.52
CA ALA A 428 4.57 1.34 41.49
C ALA A 428 5.19 2.73 41.32
N LEU A 429 5.47 3.11 40.07
CA LEU A 429 5.98 4.43 39.68
C LEU A 429 4.98 5.55 39.95
N SER A 430 3.68 5.25 39.83
CA SER A 430 2.58 6.16 40.20
C SER A 430 2.36 6.28 41.72
N GLY A 431 3.26 5.73 42.54
CA GLY A 431 3.22 5.81 44.01
C GLY A 431 2.33 4.77 44.71
N GLN A 432 1.71 3.86 43.96
CA GLN A 432 0.93 2.77 44.54
C GLN A 432 1.82 1.58 44.90
N ARG A 433 1.36 0.73 45.82
CA ARG A 433 2.02 -0.56 46.07
C ARG A 433 1.49 -1.58 45.07
N ALA A 434 2.38 -2.26 44.35
CA ALA A 434 1.99 -3.27 43.36
C ALA A 434 2.60 -4.64 43.71
N ARG A 435 1.85 -5.72 43.46
CA ARG A 435 2.30 -7.09 43.75
C ARG A 435 3.03 -7.67 42.55
N LEU A 436 4.21 -8.23 42.76
CA LEU A 436 4.93 -9.00 41.74
C LEU A 436 4.31 -10.39 41.58
N ARG A 437 4.32 -10.92 40.36
CA ARG A 437 3.78 -12.24 40.01
C ARG A 437 4.63 -13.40 40.54
N TYR A 438 5.91 -13.17 40.74
CA TYR A 438 6.86 -14.24 41.01
C TYR A 438 6.72 -14.76 42.46
N PRO A 439 6.69 -16.10 42.66
CA PRO A 439 6.57 -16.71 43.99
C PRO A 439 7.89 -16.66 44.78
N GLY A 440 8.97 -16.18 44.15
CA GLY A 440 10.29 -16.07 44.73
C GLY A 440 11.14 -15.01 44.06
N LEU A 441 12.29 -14.73 44.68
CA LEU A 441 13.25 -13.72 44.28
C LEU A 441 14.66 -14.31 44.33
N ASP A 442 15.39 -14.23 43.23
CA ASP A 442 16.78 -14.65 43.15
C ASP A 442 17.72 -13.44 43.24
N LEU A 443 18.74 -13.54 44.09
CA LEU A 443 19.74 -12.51 44.33
C LEU A 443 21.14 -13.08 44.14
N ALA A 444 21.85 -12.59 43.12
CA ALA A 444 23.22 -12.99 42.86
C ALA A 444 24.17 -12.44 43.94
N ILE A 445 25.03 -13.32 44.47
CA ILE A 445 26.02 -13.03 45.51
C ILE A 445 27.40 -12.85 44.85
N ARG A 446 28.10 -11.77 45.20
CA ARG A 446 29.48 -11.48 44.82
C ARG A 446 30.38 -12.67 45.22
N PRO A 447 31.28 -13.10 44.33
CA PRO A 447 32.27 -14.11 44.65
C PRO A 447 33.01 -13.77 45.95
N GLY A 448 33.17 -14.76 46.83
CA GLY A 448 33.81 -14.60 48.15
C GLY A 448 32.94 -13.95 49.23
N GLN A 449 31.70 -13.54 48.94
CA GLN A 449 30.79 -12.93 49.94
C GLN A 449 29.74 -13.89 50.50
N VAL A 450 29.72 -15.15 50.06
CA VAL A 450 28.67 -16.12 50.45
C VAL A 450 28.59 -16.33 51.96
N ARG A 451 29.72 -16.43 52.67
CA ARG A 451 29.73 -16.56 54.14
C ARG A 451 29.17 -15.32 54.82
N SER A 452 29.64 -14.13 54.41
CA SER A 452 29.15 -12.86 54.96
C SER A 452 27.67 -12.66 54.71
N PHE A 453 27.15 -13.12 53.56
CA PHE A 453 25.73 -13.12 53.27
C PHE A 453 24.93 -14.03 54.20
N LEU A 454 25.35 -15.29 54.38
CA LEU A 454 24.67 -16.27 55.24
C LEU A 454 24.66 -15.88 56.72
N ASP A 455 25.61 -15.05 57.15
CA ASP A 455 25.66 -14.50 58.51
C ASP A 455 24.76 -13.26 58.67
N ALA A 456 24.55 -12.50 57.59
CA ALA A 456 23.72 -11.29 57.59
C ALA A 456 22.24 -11.57 57.29
N VAL A 457 21.92 -12.62 56.53
CA VAL A 457 20.55 -12.94 56.12
C VAL A 457 19.80 -13.69 57.23
N THR A 458 18.57 -13.27 57.52
CA THR A 458 17.74 -13.88 58.55
C THR A 458 17.39 -15.34 58.18
N ARG A 459 17.69 -16.29 59.07
CA ARG A 459 17.44 -17.74 58.87
C ARG A 459 16.01 -18.18 59.20
N THR A 460 15.21 -17.27 59.74
CA THR A 460 13.79 -17.45 60.05
C THR A 460 12.94 -16.62 59.09
N PRO A 461 11.67 -17.00 58.83
CA PRO A 461 10.76 -16.17 58.04
C PRO A 461 10.80 -14.73 58.53
N GLY A 462 11.07 -13.79 57.62
CA GLY A 462 11.28 -12.39 57.98
C GLY A 462 11.11 -11.45 56.80
N ALA A 463 11.21 -10.15 57.07
CA ALA A 463 11.02 -9.14 56.05
C ALA A 463 12.29 -8.91 55.24
N LEU A 464 12.17 -8.93 53.92
CA LEU A 464 13.22 -8.58 52.97
C LEU A 464 12.88 -7.24 52.32
N TYR A 465 13.88 -6.37 52.24
CA TYR A 465 13.82 -5.06 51.59
C TYR A 465 15.03 -4.93 50.68
N GLY A 466 14.85 -4.37 49.49
CA GLY A 466 15.96 -4.10 48.60
C GLY A 466 15.63 -3.14 47.48
N VAL A 467 16.68 -2.51 46.96
CA VAL A 467 16.66 -1.65 45.77
C VAL A 467 17.62 -2.29 44.77
N PRO A 468 17.17 -2.71 43.57
CA PRO A 468 18.08 -3.24 42.55
C PRO A 468 18.99 -2.14 42.00
N ASP A 469 20.30 -2.38 41.96
CA ASP A 469 21.30 -1.40 41.48
C ASP A 469 21.06 -0.94 40.03
N SER A 470 20.58 -1.84 39.16
CA SER A 470 20.25 -1.54 37.75
C SER A 470 18.77 -1.22 37.51
N GLY A 471 17.92 -1.30 38.55
CA GLY A 471 16.47 -1.26 38.39
C GLY A 471 15.85 -2.61 38.03
N PHE A 472 14.53 -2.59 37.79
CA PHE A 472 13.76 -3.75 37.33
C PHE A 472 13.81 -3.85 35.80
N THR A 473 13.94 -5.07 35.28
CA THR A 473 13.86 -5.30 33.83
C THR A 473 12.39 -5.36 33.40
N LEU A 474 12.04 -4.57 32.38
CA LEU A 474 10.77 -4.64 31.67
C LEU A 474 11.05 -5.04 30.23
N THR A 475 10.38 -6.06 29.71
CA THR A 475 10.49 -6.47 28.31
C THR A 475 9.30 -5.93 27.52
N LEU A 476 9.56 -5.17 26.46
CA LEU A 476 8.55 -4.68 25.52
C LEU A 476 9.02 -4.96 24.11
N ASP A 477 8.21 -5.66 23.30
CA ASP A 477 8.55 -6.03 21.91
C ASP A 477 9.94 -6.69 21.76
N GLY A 478 10.35 -7.49 22.75
CA GLY A 478 11.65 -8.15 22.78
C GLY A 478 12.83 -7.24 23.16
N HIS A 479 12.57 -5.99 23.53
CA HIS A 479 13.56 -5.04 24.06
C HIS A 479 13.49 -4.98 25.57
N GLU A 480 14.64 -5.09 26.24
CA GLU A 480 14.75 -4.94 27.69
C GLU A 480 15.00 -3.47 28.08
N HIS A 481 14.14 -2.96 28.95
CA HIS A 481 14.22 -1.64 29.56
C HIS A 481 14.54 -1.78 31.05
N GLN A 482 15.54 -1.03 31.53
CA GLN A 482 15.89 -0.99 32.94
C GLN A 482 15.12 0.14 33.63
N VAL A 483 14.29 -0.19 34.62
CA VAL A 483 13.42 0.73 35.35
C VAL A 483 13.98 1.00 36.75
N PRO A 484 14.74 2.09 36.95
CA PRO A 484 15.37 2.42 38.24
C PRO A 484 14.36 3.02 39.23
N GLY A 485 14.79 3.27 40.48
CA GLY A 485 14.00 4.05 41.46
C GLY A 485 12.86 3.29 42.15
N LEU A 486 12.83 1.96 42.00
CA LEU A 486 11.86 1.08 42.64
C LEU A 486 12.54 0.23 43.72
N ALA A 487 11.83 0.02 44.84
CA ALA A 487 12.23 -0.92 45.87
C ALA A 487 11.21 -2.04 45.98
N PHE A 488 11.68 -3.23 46.34
CA PHE A 488 10.82 -4.34 46.72
C PHE A 488 10.78 -4.53 48.24
N TRP A 489 9.65 -5.08 48.69
CA TRP A 489 9.39 -5.48 50.05
C TRP A 489 8.62 -6.79 50.08
N ALA A 490 9.05 -7.72 50.92
CA ALA A 490 8.33 -8.95 51.20
C ALA A 490 8.39 -9.23 52.71
N PRO A 491 7.25 -9.29 53.43
CA PRO A 491 7.26 -9.38 54.90
C PRO A 491 7.65 -10.75 55.45
N ASN A 492 7.47 -11.83 54.69
CA ASN A 492 7.61 -13.20 55.15
C ASN A 492 8.39 -14.06 54.15
N VAL A 493 9.69 -13.85 53.98
CA VAL A 493 10.49 -14.68 53.06
C VAL A 493 11.33 -15.73 53.78
N GLN A 494 11.61 -16.83 53.08
CA GLN A 494 12.52 -17.88 53.50
C GLN A 494 13.58 -18.11 52.42
N LEU A 495 14.84 -18.32 52.82
CA LEU A 495 15.94 -18.69 51.92
C LEU A 495 15.80 -20.18 51.56
N SER A 496 15.35 -20.47 50.35
CA SER A 496 14.99 -21.84 49.92
C SER A 496 16.20 -22.72 49.62
N ASN A 497 17.31 -22.14 49.18
CA ASN A 497 18.53 -22.85 48.80
C ASN A 497 19.68 -22.69 49.82
N GLN A 498 19.37 -22.51 51.10
CA GLN A 498 20.37 -22.29 52.16
C GLN A 498 21.45 -23.39 52.20
N ALA A 499 21.08 -24.67 52.12
CA ALA A 499 22.02 -25.78 52.20
C ALA A 499 23.02 -25.78 51.02
N GLU A 500 22.57 -25.36 49.84
CA GLU A 500 23.43 -25.20 48.67
C GLU A 500 24.43 -24.07 48.88
N LEU A 501 23.98 -22.90 49.34
CA LEU A 501 24.85 -21.77 49.66
C LEU A 501 25.87 -22.10 50.75
N GLU A 502 25.49 -22.89 51.77
CA GLU A 502 26.41 -23.34 52.82
C GLU A 502 27.53 -24.23 52.26
N SER A 503 27.22 -25.05 51.25
CA SER A 503 28.20 -25.88 50.54
C SER A 503 29.13 -25.04 49.65
N VAL A 504 28.61 -24.01 48.98
CA VAL A 504 29.38 -23.09 48.13
C VAL A 504 30.26 -22.18 48.99
N ALA A 505 29.82 -21.78 50.18
CA ALA A 505 30.62 -21.01 51.14
C ALA A 505 31.85 -21.75 51.68
N ALA A 506 31.95 -23.07 51.45
CA ALA A 506 33.14 -23.87 51.74
C ALA A 506 34.12 -23.94 50.56
N ALA A 507 33.66 -23.60 49.34
CA ALA A 507 34.44 -23.56 48.10
C ALA A 507 34.71 -22.10 47.70
N ASP A 508 35.82 -21.56 48.21
CA ASP A 508 36.16 -20.14 48.12
C ASP A 508 36.18 -19.62 46.66
N GLY A 509 35.56 -18.46 46.43
CA GLY A 509 35.58 -17.76 45.13
C GLY A 509 34.50 -18.13 44.09
N SER A 510 33.52 -18.97 44.43
CA SER A 510 32.45 -19.36 43.49
C SER A 510 31.34 -18.30 43.38
N GLU A 511 30.77 -18.11 42.18
CA GLU A 511 29.51 -17.38 42.00
C GLU A 511 28.36 -18.15 42.67
N ALA A 512 27.45 -17.45 43.33
CA ALA A 512 26.31 -18.06 44.02
C ALA A 512 25.06 -17.20 43.86
N VAL A 513 23.88 -17.82 43.92
CA VAL A 513 22.58 -17.14 43.85
C VAL A 513 21.77 -17.53 45.07
N ALA A 514 21.23 -16.55 45.80
CA ALA A 514 20.30 -16.77 46.89
C ALA A 514 18.85 -16.72 46.39
N SER A 515 18.11 -17.81 46.60
CA SER A 515 16.71 -17.92 46.20
C SER A 515 15.81 -17.77 47.42
N PHE A 516 14.92 -16.78 47.36
CA PHE A 516 13.92 -16.52 48.40
C PHE A 516 12.55 -16.94 47.94
N THR A 517 11.74 -17.53 48.81
CA THR A 517 10.32 -17.80 48.58
C THR A 517 9.47 -17.18 49.67
N SER A 518 8.23 -16.78 49.34
CA SER A 518 7.29 -16.24 50.31
C SER A 518 6.11 -17.20 50.49
N PRO A 519 5.83 -17.74 51.70
CA PRO A 519 4.71 -18.66 51.91
C PRO A 519 3.33 -18.04 51.64
N ASP A 520 3.21 -16.71 51.76
CA ASP A 520 2.04 -15.92 51.40
C ASP A 520 2.07 -15.44 49.93
N GLY A 521 3.15 -15.75 49.20
CA GLY A 521 3.40 -15.33 47.83
C GLY A 521 3.46 -13.81 47.65
N LEU A 522 3.76 -13.06 48.71
CA LEU A 522 3.66 -11.60 48.71
C LEU A 522 5.03 -10.94 48.51
N PHE A 523 5.33 -10.58 47.27
CA PHE A 523 6.37 -9.63 46.92
C PHE A 523 5.71 -8.35 46.40
N VAL A 524 6.09 -7.20 46.96
CA VAL A 524 5.50 -5.89 46.65
C VAL A 524 6.58 -4.93 46.17
N ILE A 525 6.28 -4.12 45.16
CA ILE A 525 7.13 -3.02 44.72
C ILE A 525 6.49 -1.65 44.96
N ARG A 526 7.33 -0.63 45.12
CA ARG A 526 6.96 0.78 45.26
C ARG A 526 8.08 1.70 44.78
N ALA A 527 7.74 2.92 44.36
CA ALA A 527 8.70 4.00 44.17
C ALA A 527 9.39 4.40 45.49
N VAL A 528 10.65 4.82 45.39
CA VAL A 528 11.46 5.31 46.51
C VAL A 528 12.26 6.54 46.07
N GLU A 529 11.99 7.70 46.68
CA GLU A 529 12.72 8.96 46.45
C GLU A 529 14.02 9.03 47.27
N ASP A 530 13.98 8.54 48.52
CA ASP A 530 15.13 8.35 49.40
C ASP A 530 14.90 7.04 50.17
N PRO A 531 15.74 6.01 49.99
CA PRO A 531 15.62 4.77 50.73
C PRO A 531 15.69 5.01 52.24
N GLY A 532 16.41 6.01 52.74
CA GLY A 532 16.61 6.19 54.18
C GLY A 532 17.35 5.01 54.84
N PRO A 533 17.76 5.14 56.12
CA PRO A 533 18.70 4.21 56.77
C PRO A 533 18.16 2.78 57.00
N GLN A 534 16.84 2.60 56.89
CA GLN A 534 16.15 1.32 57.07
C GLN A 534 15.96 0.52 55.77
N TYR A 535 16.28 1.12 54.62
CA TYR A 535 16.32 0.45 53.34
C TYR A 535 17.79 0.35 52.93
N GLN A 536 18.52 -0.56 53.56
CA GLN A 536 19.86 -0.87 53.08
C GLN A 536 19.76 -1.43 51.65
N PRO A 537 20.56 -0.93 50.69
CA PRO A 537 20.72 -1.62 49.43
C PRO A 537 21.12 -3.06 49.73
N VAL A 538 20.49 -4.03 49.07
CA VAL A 538 21.05 -5.38 49.01
C VAL A 538 22.27 -5.30 48.09
N GLY A 539 23.33 -4.63 48.52
CA GLY A 539 24.32 -4.08 47.57
C GLY A 539 25.63 -3.59 48.17
N GLU A 540 25.68 -3.12 49.42
CA GLU A 540 26.99 -2.76 49.99
C GLU A 540 27.78 -3.97 50.49
N ALA A 541 27.11 -5.06 50.89
CA ALA A 541 27.79 -6.27 51.34
C ALA A 541 27.85 -7.43 50.33
N VAL A 542 26.93 -7.54 49.35
CA VAL A 542 26.76 -8.86 48.69
C VAL A 542 26.42 -8.91 47.19
N ALA A 543 25.84 -7.93 46.47
CA ALA A 543 25.28 -8.23 45.13
C ALA A 543 26.23 -8.04 43.93
N GLY A 544 26.41 -9.10 43.12
CA GLY A 544 27.16 -9.10 41.85
C GLY A 544 26.25 -9.57 40.71
N ARG A 545 25.95 -8.66 39.77
CA ARG A 545 25.15 -8.81 38.52
C ARG A 545 24.67 -10.22 38.11
N ARG A 546 23.35 -10.44 38.09
CA ARG A 546 22.55 -10.76 36.87
C ARG A 546 21.04 -10.68 37.18
N SER A 547 20.28 -10.40 36.12
CA SER A 547 18.83 -10.16 36.00
C SER A 547 17.92 -10.94 36.94
N VAL A 548 16.86 -10.27 37.41
CA VAL A 548 15.61 -10.92 37.85
C VAL A 548 15.04 -11.62 36.60
N GLY A 549 15.28 -12.93 36.49
CA GLY A 549 14.75 -13.79 35.44
C GLY A 549 13.84 -14.86 36.04
N PRO A 550 12.96 -15.48 35.25
CA PRO A 550 12.07 -16.51 35.73
C PRO A 550 12.89 -17.70 36.25
N ALA A 551 12.41 -18.32 37.33
CA ALA A 551 12.98 -19.53 37.90
C ALA A 551 13.27 -20.55 36.79
N GLY A 552 14.55 -20.91 36.65
CA GLY A 552 15.01 -21.81 35.60
C GLY A 552 14.31 -23.16 35.65
N ASP A 553 13.69 -23.54 34.54
CA ASP A 553 13.36 -24.92 34.24
C ASP A 553 14.63 -25.64 33.74
N GLN A 554 14.77 -26.90 34.12
CA GLN A 554 15.99 -27.71 34.06
C GLN A 554 16.52 -28.02 32.62
N PRO A 555 17.72 -28.65 32.47
CA PRO A 555 18.60 -28.46 31.31
C PRO A 555 18.12 -29.22 30.06
N ARG A 556 18.13 -28.53 28.90
CA ARG A 556 18.09 -29.21 27.60
C ARG A 556 19.50 -29.63 27.19
N THR A 557 19.81 -30.91 27.40
CA THR A 557 20.82 -31.61 26.62
C THR A 557 20.32 -31.78 25.19
N ALA A 558 21.04 -31.25 24.21
CA ALA A 558 20.99 -31.72 22.83
C ALA A 558 22.39 -31.68 22.22
N SER A 559 22.88 -32.87 21.94
CA SER A 559 24.19 -33.21 21.38
C SER A 559 24.33 -32.71 19.94
N LEU A 560 25.47 -32.11 19.62
CA LEU A 560 25.93 -31.94 18.23
C LEU A 560 26.56 -33.25 17.76
N SER A 561 25.89 -33.92 16.82
CA SER A 561 26.50 -34.90 15.92
C SER A 561 26.96 -34.17 14.66
N THR A 562 28.22 -34.40 14.30
CA THR A 562 28.81 -34.08 13.00
C THR A 562 28.03 -34.70 11.85
N GLY A 563 27.88 -33.93 10.76
CA GLY A 563 27.30 -34.33 9.47
C GLY A 563 27.13 -33.12 8.58
#